data_AF-A0A7G1KV46-F1
#
_entry.id   AF-A0A7G1KV46-F1
#
_cell.length_a   1.000
_cell.length_b   1.000
_cell.length_c   1.000
_cell.angle_alpha   90.00
_cell.angle_beta   90.00
_cell.angle_gamma   90.00
#
_symmetry.space_group_name_H-M   'P 1'
#
loop_
_entity.id
_entity.type
_entity.pdbx_description
1 polymer ?
#
loop_
_entity_poly.entity_id
_entity_poly.type
_entity_poly.pdbx_seq_one_letter_code
_entity_poly.pdbx_strand_id
1 'polypeptide(L)'
;MKRFNPYPTAFGWVDPDISTALEWDRAQVQRLARHLGYLIVWPPPSLLPLTDQVRAARAEVVITPTTQHLTPLTLNALLGVADVETLAPRLSFTKWSQISAIGGLG
;
A
#
# COMPACT_ATOMS: atom_id res chain seq x y z
N MET A 1 3.72 24.76 0.89
CA MET A 1 5.12 24.34 0.67
C MET A 1 5.14 22.82 0.49
N LYS A 2 5.30 22.31 -0.75
CA LYS A 2 5.39 20.85 -1.01
C LYS A 2 6.70 20.33 -0.42
N ARG A 3 6.66 19.47 0.61
CA ARG A 3 7.86 18.71 1.00
C ARG A 3 8.24 17.82 -0.19
N PHE A 4 9.41 18.04 -0.76
CA PHE A 4 10.01 17.12 -1.70
C PHE A 4 10.41 15.89 -0.87
N ASN A 5 9.73 14.77 -1.05
CA ASN A 5 10.13 13.51 -0.44
C ASN A 5 11.06 12.82 -1.45
N PRO A 6 12.38 12.73 -1.19
CA PRO A 6 13.31 12.11 -2.12
C PRO A 6 13.15 10.59 -2.22
N TYR A 7 12.36 9.98 -1.32
CA TYR A 7 12.09 8.54 -1.28
C TYR A 7 10.59 8.29 -1.49
N PRO A 8 10.23 7.28 -2.31
CA PRO A 8 8.83 6.91 -2.46
C PRO A 8 8.27 6.39 -1.13
N THR A 9 6.97 6.63 -0.89
CA THR A 9 6.33 6.31 0.39
C THR A 9 5.56 4.99 0.30
N ALA A 10 5.83 4.07 1.22
CA ALA A 10 5.05 2.85 1.42
C ALA A 10 4.10 3.02 2.59
N PHE A 11 2.88 2.50 2.46
CA PHE A 11 1.92 2.38 3.53
C PHE A 11 1.98 0.98 4.13
N GLY A 12 2.35 0.87 5.40
CA GLY A 12 2.31 -0.41 6.11
C GLY A 12 0.88 -0.76 6.53
N TRP A 13 0.40 -1.93 6.14
CA TRP A 13 -0.90 -2.46 6.56
C TRP A 13 -0.75 -3.84 7.17
N VAL A 14 -1.34 -4.03 8.36
CA VAL A 14 -1.54 -5.35 8.96
C VAL A 14 -2.91 -5.32 9.59
N ASP A 15 -3.80 -6.16 9.09
CA ASP A 15 -5.12 -6.36 9.69
C ASP A 15 -4.98 -7.04 11.07
N PRO A 16 -5.37 -6.39 12.18
CA PRO A 16 -5.24 -6.95 13.52
C PRO A 16 -6.15 -8.15 13.77
N ASP A 17 -7.25 -8.31 13.02
CA ASP A 17 -8.19 -9.43 13.19
C ASP A 17 -7.68 -10.71 12.50
N ILE A 18 -6.75 -10.55 11.54
CA ILE A 18 -6.13 -11.65 10.79
C ILE A 18 -4.77 -12.02 11.38
N SER A 19 -4.04 -11.05 11.92
CA SER A 19 -2.69 -11.27 12.46
C SER A 19 -2.71 -12.06 13.77
N THR A 20 -1.81 -13.03 13.90
CA THR A 20 -1.55 -13.76 15.15
C THR A 20 -0.34 -13.20 15.92
N ALA A 21 0.46 -12.34 15.28
CA ALA A 21 1.68 -11.77 15.82
C ALA A 21 1.94 -10.38 15.23
N LEU A 22 1.08 -9.42 15.60
CA LEU A 22 1.02 -8.09 14.97
C LEU A 22 2.37 -7.36 14.91
N GLU A 23 3.15 -7.39 15.99
CA GLU A 23 4.46 -6.72 16.03
C GLU A 23 5.47 -7.39 15.09
N TRP A 24 5.42 -8.71 14.97
CA TRP A 24 6.28 -9.47 14.06
C TRP A 24 5.93 -9.17 12.61
N ASP A 25 4.63 -9.20 12.27
CA ASP A 25 4.16 -8.88 10.92
C ASP A 25 4.56 -7.45 10.52
N ARG A 26 4.40 -6.47 11.42
CA ARG A 26 4.85 -5.09 11.20
C ARG A 26 6.35 -5.00 10.99
N ALA A 27 7.15 -5.73 11.77
CA ALA A 27 8.60 -5.76 11.60
C ALA A 27 9.02 -6.35 10.24
N GLN A 28 8.35 -7.42 9.79
CA GLN A 28 8.61 -8.01 8.47
C GLN A 28 8.22 -7.06 7.33
N VAL A 29 7.05 -6.41 7.42
CA VAL A 29 6.59 -5.41 6.45
C VAL A 29 7.57 -4.23 6.38
N GLN A 30 8.01 -3.72 7.53
CA GLN A 30 9.01 -2.65 7.60
C GLN A 30 10.35 -3.06 6.99
N ARG A 31 10.79 -4.30 7.22
CA ARG A 31 12.02 -4.84 6.62
C ARG A 31 11.91 -4.91 5.09
N LEU A 32 10.78 -5.35 4.55
CA LEU A 32 10.57 -5.37 3.10
C LEU A 32 10.55 -3.96 2.52
N ALA A 33 9.80 -3.02 3.12
CA ALA A 33 9.74 -1.64 2.66
C ALA A 33 11.14 -1.02 2.52
N ARG A 34 11.98 -1.19 3.56
CA ARG A 34 13.36 -0.73 3.56
C ARG A 34 14.21 -1.41 2.48
N HIS A 35 14.03 -2.73 2.30
CA HIS A 35 14.75 -3.48 1.27
C HIS A 35 14.41 -2.99 -0.15
N LEU A 36 13.17 -2.56 -0.36
CA LEU A 36 12.67 -2.00 -1.63
C LEU A 36 12.95 -0.50 -1.79
N GLY A 37 13.57 0.16 -0.81
CA GLY A 37 13.91 1.59 -0.88
C GLY A 37 12.78 2.56 -0.53
N TYR A 38 11.69 2.08 0.08
CA TYR A 38 10.58 2.93 0.51
C TYR A 38 10.76 3.44 1.95
N LEU A 39 10.29 4.66 2.18
CA LEU A 39 9.97 5.13 3.53
C LEU A 39 8.59 4.62 3.93
N ILE A 40 8.52 3.80 4.97
CA ILE A 40 7.25 3.26 5.45
C ILE A 40 6.57 4.22 6.42
N VAL A 41 5.26 4.43 6.21
CA VAL A 41 4.38 5.08 7.18
C VAL A 41 3.43 4.07 7.78
N TRP A 42 3.22 4.19 9.09
CA TRP A 42 2.22 3.43 9.82
C TRP A 42 1.13 4.39 10.29
N PRO A 43 -0.10 4.30 9.77
CA PRO A 43 -1.18 5.17 10.22
C PRO A 43 -1.55 4.87 11.69
N PRO A 44 -2.05 5.85 12.45
CA PRO A 44 -2.78 5.56 13.67
C PRO A 44 -4.09 4.81 13.33
N PRO A 45 -4.73 4.14 14.30
CA PRO A 45 -6.07 3.58 14.13
C PRO A 45 -7.04 4.64 13.56
N SER A 46 -7.84 4.25 12.57
CA SER A 46 -8.72 5.16 11.85
C SER A 46 -10.00 4.45 11.41
N LEU A 47 -11.10 5.20 11.41
CA LEU A 47 -12.40 4.74 10.89
C LEU A 47 -12.53 4.95 9.38
N LEU A 48 -11.56 5.64 8.76
CA LEU A 48 -11.57 5.86 7.32
C LEU A 48 -11.29 4.54 6.58
N PRO A 49 -11.93 4.31 5.43
CA PRO A 49 -11.55 3.22 4.54
C PRO A 49 -10.04 3.23 4.27
N LEU A 50 -9.43 2.04 4.18
CA LEU A 50 -7.98 1.91 3.97
C LEU A 50 -7.48 2.70 2.75
N THR A 51 -8.25 2.72 1.67
CA THR A 51 -7.96 3.51 0.46
C THR A 51 -7.83 5.01 0.72
N ASP A 52 -8.65 5.55 1.61
CA ASP A 52 -8.63 6.98 1.93
C ASP A 52 -7.43 7.32 2.80
N GLN A 53 -7.06 6.41 3.72
CA GLN A 53 -5.83 6.54 4.51
C GLN A 53 -4.58 6.51 3.61
N VAL A 54 -4.53 5.59 2.64
CA VAL A 54 -3.44 5.46 1.66
C VAL A 54 -3.33 6.72 0.80
N ARG A 55 -4.47 7.25 0.33
CA ARG A 55 -4.53 8.50 -0.44
C ARG A 55 -4.07 9.70 0.39
N ALA A 56 -4.51 9.80 1.65
CA ALA A 56 -4.11 10.86 2.56
C ALA A 56 -2.60 10.83 2.87
N ALA A 57 -2.04 9.62 3.02
CA ALA A 57 -0.61 9.39 3.22
C ALA A 57 0.23 9.65 1.96
N ARG A 58 -0.40 9.79 0.78
CA ARG A 58 0.27 9.87 -0.52
C ARG A 58 1.22 8.70 -0.76
N ALA A 59 0.82 7.52 -0.27
CA ALA A 59 1.61 6.32 -0.47
C ALA A 59 1.47 5.81 -1.91
N GLU A 60 2.60 5.37 -2.46
CA GLU A 60 2.67 4.83 -3.82
C GLU A 60 2.45 3.33 -3.83
N VAL A 61 2.76 2.67 -2.71
CA VAL A 61 2.59 1.23 -2.50
C VAL A 61 2.02 0.95 -1.12
N VAL A 62 1.14 -0.03 -1.02
CA VAL A 62 0.73 -0.66 0.25
C VAL A 62 1.52 -1.94 0.41
N ILE A 63 2.14 -2.14 1.56
CA ILE A 63 2.88 -3.37 1.88
C ILE A 63 2.16 -4.08 3.03
N THR A 64 1.80 -5.34 2.82
CA THR A 64 1.05 -6.18 3.75
C THR A 64 1.66 -7.57 3.88
N PRO A 65 1.47 -8.35 4.96
CA PRO A 65 2.10 -9.66 5.09
C PRO A 65 1.64 -10.65 4.02
N THR A 66 0.33 -10.75 3.83
CA THR A 66 -0.31 -11.64 2.86
C THR A 66 -1.54 -10.95 2.28
N THR A 67 -2.11 -11.53 1.22
CA THR A 67 -3.40 -11.06 0.68
C THR A 67 -4.57 -11.28 1.66
N GLN A 68 -4.43 -12.14 2.68
CA GLN A 68 -5.51 -12.41 3.64
C GLN A 68 -5.82 -11.20 4.54
N HIS A 69 -4.90 -10.25 4.67
CA HIS A 69 -5.14 -8.98 5.37
C HIS A 69 -5.94 -7.98 4.52
N LEU A 70 -6.33 -8.35 3.30
CA LEU A 70 -7.09 -7.50 2.39
C LEU A 70 -8.31 -8.28 1.88
N THR A 71 -9.50 -7.74 2.08
CA THR A 71 -10.67 -8.27 1.38
C THR A 71 -10.52 -8.02 -0.13
N PRO A 72 -11.13 -8.84 -1.01
CA PRO A 72 -11.04 -8.63 -2.46
C PRO A 72 -11.51 -7.23 -2.91
N LEU A 73 -12.55 -6.70 -2.27
CA LEU A 73 -13.04 -5.35 -2.52
C LEU A 73 -12.02 -4.28 -2.10
N THR A 74 -11.35 -4.46 -0.96
CA THR A 74 -10.30 -3.55 -0.49
C THR A 74 -9.10 -3.57 -1.42
N LEU A 75 -8.64 -4.75 -1.82
CA LEU A 75 -7.55 -4.88 -2.80
C LEU A 75 -7.90 -4.17 -4.12
N ASN A 76 -9.08 -4.43 -4.68
CA ASN A 76 -9.53 -3.77 -5.91
C ASN A 76 -9.54 -2.24 -5.78
N ALA A 77 -10.02 -1.72 -4.65
CA ALA A 77 -10.08 -0.29 -4.40
C ALA A 77 -8.68 0.33 -4.22
N LEU A 78 -7.74 -0.39 -3.59
CA LEU A 78 -6.33 0.02 -3.46
C LEU A 78 -5.65 0.15 -4.82
N LEU A 79 -5.90 -0.77 -5.74
CA LEU A 79 -5.35 -0.70 -7.10
C LEU A 79 -5.85 0.52 -7.90
N GLY A 80 -6.87 1.24 -7.42
CA GLY A 80 -7.23 2.54 -7.96
C GLY A 80 -6.30 3.70 -7.56
N VAL A 81 -5.42 3.50 -6.56
CA VAL A 81 -4.61 4.59 -5.98
C VAL A 81 -3.14 4.24 -5.74
N ALA A 82 -2.81 3.00 -5.44
CA ALA A 82 -1.46 2.55 -5.06
C ALA A 82 -1.20 1.12 -5.52
N ASP A 83 0.07 0.78 -5.72
CA ASP A 83 0.50 -0.60 -5.91
C ASP A 83 0.29 -1.38 -4.59
N VAL A 84 0.25 -2.71 -4.66
CA VAL A 84 0.18 -3.56 -3.47
C VAL A 84 1.26 -4.63 -3.51
N GLU A 85 2.04 -4.75 -2.45
CA GLU A 85 3.09 -5.74 -2.27
C GLU A 85 2.77 -6.63 -1.06
N THR A 86 3.06 -7.92 -1.19
CA THR A 86 2.88 -8.92 -0.13
C THR A 86 4.19 -9.59 0.25
N LEU A 87 4.32 -10.06 1.50
CA LEU A 87 5.52 -10.78 1.95
C LEU A 87 5.51 -12.26 1.53
N ALA A 88 4.43 -12.98 1.84
CA ALA A 88 4.36 -14.44 1.70
C ALA A 88 2.95 -14.93 1.29
N PRO A 89 2.79 -15.49 0.07
CA PRO A 89 3.74 -15.47 -1.03
C PRO A 89 4.07 -14.02 -1.45
N ARG A 90 5.24 -13.80 -2.05
CA ARG A 90 5.60 -12.46 -2.55
C ARG A 90 4.90 -12.19 -3.87
N LEU A 91 3.87 -11.36 -3.82
CA LEU A 91 3.09 -10.90 -4.96
C LEU A 91 3.14 -9.38 -5.06
N SER A 92 3.22 -8.89 -6.30
CA SER A 92 3.22 -7.48 -6.69
C SER A 92 2.00 -7.21 -7.56
N PHE A 93 1.13 -6.31 -7.12
CA PHE A 93 -0.03 -5.85 -7.88
C PHE A 93 0.18 -4.38 -8.25
N THR A 94 0.22 -4.08 -9.54
CA THR A 94 0.35 -2.70 -10.01
C THR A 94 -1.02 -2.04 -10.05
N LYS A 95 -1.10 -0.80 -9.58
CA LYS A 95 -2.29 0.04 -9.70
C LYS A 95 -2.72 0.14 -11.16
N TRP A 96 -4.00 0.36 -11.37
CA TRP A 96 -4.54 0.55 -12.71
C TRP A 96 -3.87 1.77 -13.36
N SER A 97 -3.14 1.54 -14.44
CA SER A 97 -2.67 2.62 -15.31
C SER A 97 -3.90 3.31 -15.86
N GLN A 98 -4.14 4.57 -15.47
CA GLN A 98 -5.02 5.43 -16.24
C GLN A 98 -4.31 5.68 -17.56
N ILE A 99 -4.57 4.83 -18.56
CA ILE A 99 -4.27 5.13 -19.95
C ILE A 99 -5.09 6.39 -20.26
N SER A 100 -4.48 7.57 -20.13
CA SER A 100 -5.07 8.77 -20.69
C SER A 100 -5.10 8.56 -22.19
N ALA A 101 -6.30 8.44 -22.75
CA ALA A 101 -6.53 8.56 -24.18
C ALA A 101 -6.20 10.00 -24.61
N ILE A 102 -4.92 10.30 -24.75
CA ILE A 102 -4.42 11.48 -25.44
C ILE A 102 -3.97 11.01 -26.83
N GLY A 103 -4.88 11.10 -27.80
CA GLY A 103 -4.59 10.86 -29.20
C GLY A 103 -5.68 10.08 -29.92
N GLY A 104 -6.74 10.77 -30.32
CA GLY A 104 -7.83 10.17 -31.10
C GLY A 104 -8.87 11.16 -31.61
N LEU A 105 -8.43 12.36 -31.99
CA LEU A 105 -9.17 13.24 -32.89
C LEU A 105 -8.21 13.62 -34.00
N GLY A 106 -8.25 12.83 -35.07
CA GLY A 106 -7.63 13.06 -36.36
C GLY A 106 -8.56 12.51 -37.42
#